data_AF-A0A2P4WWU7-F1
#
_entry.id   AF-A0A2P4WWU7-F1
#
_cell.length_a   1.000
_cell.length_b   1.000
_cell.length_c   1.000
_cell.angle_alpha   90.00
_cell.angle_beta   90.00
_cell.angle_gamma   90.00
#
_symmetry.space_group_name_H-M   'P 1'
#
loop_
_entity.id
_entity.type
_entity.pdbx_description
1 polymer ?
#
loop_
_entity_poly.entity_id
_entity_poly.type
_entity_poly.pdbx_seq_one_letter_code
_entity_poly.pdbx_strand_id
1 'polypeptide(L)'
;MASTLEKFNANVSSIQLQTKRTGIYLWSKQKNKLVQPSAQTGSTLPPDAEVHLVKCVNAYRAYGLPISSLMLHRKALCVARGAGTPARLFGATWGWVKIFLRCHLLEIRTRTRQVQVTSENADTALKYFNASQAENGRTGR
;
A
#
# COMPACT_ATOMS: atom_id res chain seq x y z
N MET A 1 10.42 -13.02 36.45
CA MET A 1 10.76 -12.43 35.13
C MET A 1 12.01 -13.06 34.51
N ALA A 2 13.11 -13.22 35.27
CA ALA A 2 14.38 -13.76 34.76
C ALA A 2 14.26 -15.19 34.18
N SER A 3 13.60 -16.10 34.89
CA SER A 3 13.38 -17.48 34.44
C SER A 3 12.56 -17.61 33.15
N THR A 4 11.56 -16.74 32.96
CA THR A 4 10.75 -16.70 31.74
C THR A 4 11.59 -16.27 30.54
N LEU A 5 12.44 -15.25 30.73
CA LEU A 5 13.30 -14.74 29.67
C LEU A 5 14.36 -15.74 29.23
N GLU A 6 14.96 -16.45 30.18
CA GLU A 6 15.92 -17.53 29.92
C GLU A 6 15.26 -18.70 29.17
N LYS A 7 14.03 -19.09 29.56
CA LYS A 7 13.28 -20.15 28.86
C LYS A 7 13.01 -19.85 27.39
N PHE A 8 12.64 -18.60 27.07
CA PHE A 8 12.25 -18.21 25.70
C PHE A 8 13.38 -17.60 24.86
N ASN A 9 14.51 -17.24 25.48
CA ASN A 9 15.65 -16.59 24.82
C ASN A 9 16.98 -17.28 25.18
N ALA A 10 16.97 -18.60 25.37
CA ALA A 10 18.13 -19.37 25.81
C ALA A 10 19.38 -19.20 24.90
N ASN A 11 19.17 -18.95 23.61
CA ASN A 11 20.24 -18.84 22.60
C ASN A 11 20.65 -17.38 22.30
N VAL A 12 20.25 -16.43 23.15
CA VAL A 12 20.36 -15.00 22.86
C VAL A 12 21.42 -14.35 23.75
N SER A 13 22.35 -13.60 23.14
CA SER A 13 23.40 -12.84 23.86
C SER A 13 22.82 -11.91 24.92
N SER A 14 23.58 -11.66 25.99
CA SER A 14 23.18 -10.82 27.15
C SER A 14 22.66 -9.44 26.74
N ILE A 15 23.27 -8.81 25.73
CA ILE A 15 22.87 -7.49 25.21
C ILE A 15 21.47 -7.56 24.57
N GLN A 16 21.24 -8.59 23.75
CA GLN A 16 19.94 -8.81 23.10
C GLN A 16 18.86 -9.14 24.12
N LEU A 17 19.20 -9.92 25.15
CA LEU A 17 18.31 -10.25 26.25
C LEU A 17 17.93 -8.99 27.05
N GLN A 18 18.85 -8.04 27.24
CA GLN A 18 18.57 -6.75 27.87
C GLN A 18 17.62 -5.88 27.02
N THR A 19 17.78 -5.86 25.70
CA THR A 19 16.84 -5.17 24.80
C THR A 19 15.43 -5.77 24.88
N LYS A 20 15.31 -7.11 24.92
CA LYS A 20 14.02 -7.78 25.10
C LYS A 20 13.41 -7.49 26.47
N ARG A 21 14.22 -7.51 27.55
CA ARG A 21 13.81 -7.08 28.90
C ARG A 21 13.22 -5.68 28.91
N THR A 22 13.93 -4.73 28.32
CA THR A 22 13.50 -3.33 28.22
C THR A 22 12.20 -3.21 27.43
N GLY A 23 12.08 -3.91 26.30
CA GLY A 23 10.84 -3.93 25.49
C GLY A 23 9.64 -4.49 26.26
N ILE A 24 9.80 -5.62 26.95
CA ILE A 24 8.74 -6.22 27.76
C ILE A 24 8.34 -5.33 28.94
N TYR A 25 9.32 -4.68 29.59
CA TYR A 25 9.04 -3.71 30.64
C TYR A 25 8.25 -2.50 30.08
N LEU A 26 8.64 -1.97 28.93
CA LEU A 26 7.92 -0.89 28.24
C LEU A 26 6.49 -1.30 27.88
N TRP A 27 6.27 -2.50 27.35
CA TRP A 27 4.94 -3.02 27.05
C TRP A 27 4.09 -3.20 28.30
N SER A 28 4.66 -3.73 29.38
CA SER A 28 3.96 -3.87 30.66
C SER A 28 3.58 -2.50 31.24
N LYS A 29 4.52 -1.54 31.22
CA LYS A 29 4.31 -0.17 31.69
C LYS A 29 3.28 0.59 30.85
N GLN A 30 3.22 0.32 29.54
CA GLN A 30 2.29 0.94 28.61
C GLN A 30 1.06 0.07 28.33
N LYS A 31 0.83 -1.01 29.08
CA LYS A 31 -0.25 -1.98 28.84
C LYS A 31 -1.61 -1.31 28.67
N ASN A 32 -1.93 -0.33 29.51
CA ASN A 32 -3.20 0.39 29.43
C ASN A 32 -3.32 1.24 28.15
N LYS A 33 -2.22 1.74 27.59
CA LYS A 33 -2.19 2.45 26.29
C LYS A 33 -2.27 1.50 25.09
N LEU A 34 -1.85 0.25 25.26
CA LEU A 34 -1.90 -0.80 24.23
C LEU A 34 -3.27 -1.51 24.20
N VAL A 35 -3.90 -1.69 25.37
CA VAL A 35 -5.22 -2.33 25.51
C VAL A 35 -6.35 -1.36 25.18
N GLN A 36 -6.18 -0.07 25.47
CA GLN A 36 -7.09 0.92 24.92
C GLN A 36 -6.79 1.09 23.43
N PRO A 37 -7.79 1.00 22.53
CA PRO A 37 -7.61 1.48 21.17
C PRO A 37 -7.18 2.93 21.30
N SER A 38 -5.95 3.23 20.87
CA SER A 38 -5.43 4.58 20.99
C SER A 38 -6.41 5.52 20.30
N ALA A 39 -6.99 6.45 21.07
CA ALA A 39 -7.82 7.52 20.52
C ALA A 39 -7.04 8.38 19.49
N GLN A 40 -5.72 8.20 19.41
CA GLN A 40 -4.81 8.77 18.40
C GLN A 40 -4.62 7.91 17.14
N THR A 41 -5.22 6.72 17.05
CA THR A 41 -5.42 6.02 15.76
C THR A 41 -6.82 6.32 15.25
N GLY A 42 -7.14 7.62 15.15
CA GLY A 42 -8.34 8.16 14.51
C GLY A 42 -8.28 8.03 12.98
N SER A 43 -8.08 6.80 12.51
CA SER A 43 -7.87 6.52 11.10
C SER A 43 -8.68 5.35 10.58
N THR A 44 -9.20 4.43 11.41
CA THR A 44 -9.82 3.21 10.86
C THR A 44 -11.34 3.32 10.89
N LEU A 45 -11.96 3.09 9.73
CA LEU A 45 -13.41 2.93 9.59
C LEU A 45 -13.89 1.72 10.41
N PRO A 46 -15.17 1.69 10.84
CA PRO A 46 -15.77 0.46 11.35
C PRO A 46 -15.62 -0.68 10.31
N PRO A 47 -15.38 -1.94 10.73
CA PRO A 47 -15.11 -3.04 9.80
C PRO A 47 -16.16 -3.21 8.69
N ASP A 48 -17.44 -3.12 9.04
CA ASP A 48 -18.53 -3.24 8.06
C ASP A 48 -18.52 -2.11 7.02
N ALA A 49 -18.20 -0.89 7.47
CA ALA A 49 -18.09 0.28 6.62
C ALA A 49 -16.86 0.18 5.70
N GLU A 50 -15.76 -0.37 6.20
CA GLU A 50 -14.56 -0.63 5.40
C GLU A 50 -14.82 -1.68 4.31
N VAL A 51 -15.50 -2.78 4.65
CA VAL A 51 -15.91 -3.81 3.67
C VAL A 51 -16.81 -3.22 2.59
N HIS A 52 -17.77 -2.37 2.97
CA HIS A 52 -18.63 -1.68 2.01
C HIS A 52 -17.80 -0.79 1.07
N LEU A 53 -16.84 -0.04 1.60
CA LEU A 53 -15.97 0.81 0.79
C LEU A 53 -15.11 -0.01 -0.19
N VAL A 54 -14.54 -1.13 0.24
CA VAL A 54 -13.78 -2.04 -0.64
C VAL A 54 -14.66 -2.56 -1.78
N LYS A 55 -15.89 -2.99 -1.47
CA LYS A 55 -16.86 -3.41 -2.51
C LYS A 55 -17.15 -2.30 -3.50
N CYS A 56 -17.35 -1.06 -3.03
CA CYS A 56 -17.50 0.09 -3.93
C CYS A 56 -16.30 0.25 -4.85
N VAL A 57 -15.07 0.24 -4.33
CA VAL A 57 -13.86 0.44 -5.15
C VAL A 57 -13.72 -0.66 -6.19
N ASN A 58 -13.97 -1.90 -5.82
CA ASN A 58 -13.94 -3.03 -6.75
C ASN A 58 -15.02 -2.93 -7.83
N ALA A 59 -16.21 -2.44 -7.50
CA ALA A 59 -17.25 -2.19 -8.50
C ALA A 59 -16.79 -1.15 -9.53
N TYR A 60 -16.21 -0.02 -9.11
CA TYR A 60 -15.65 0.97 -10.06
C TYR A 60 -14.58 0.36 -10.98
N ARG A 61 -13.71 -0.50 -10.44
CA ARG A 61 -12.70 -1.21 -11.24
C ARG A 61 -13.31 -2.20 -12.22
N ALA A 62 -14.39 -2.88 -11.85
CA ALA A 62 -15.13 -3.76 -12.75
C ALA A 62 -15.72 -3.00 -13.95
N TYR A 63 -16.13 -1.75 -13.74
CA TYR A 63 -16.54 -0.83 -14.82
C TYR A 63 -15.36 -0.20 -15.59
N GLY A 64 -14.11 -0.56 -15.29
CA GLY A 64 -12.92 0.00 -15.93
C GLY A 64 -12.58 1.43 -15.48
N LEU A 65 -13.21 1.94 -14.43
CA LEU A 65 -13.03 3.31 -13.95
C LEU A 65 -11.97 3.35 -12.82
N PRO A 66 -10.84 4.06 -13.00
CA PRO A 66 -9.89 4.26 -11.92
C PRO A 66 -10.48 5.18 -10.84
N ILE A 67 -10.40 4.77 -9.57
CA ILE A 67 -10.68 5.66 -8.45
C ILE A 67 -9.44 6.47 -8.11
N SER A 68 -9.56 7.80 -8.20
CA SER A 68 -8.52 8.72 -7.73
C SER A 68 -8.47 8.76 -6.19
N SER A 69 -7.32 9.17 -5.64
CA SER A 69 -7.16 9.35 -4.19
C SER A 69 -8.19 10.31 -3.59
N LEU A 70 -8.53 11.38 -4.32
CA LEU A 70 -9.55 12.35 -3.92
C LEU A 70 -10.96 11.74 -3.90
N MET A 71 -11.30 10.92 -4.89
CA MET A 71 -12.58 10.20 -4.90
C MET A 71 -12.67 9.23 -3.75
N LEU A 72 -11.60 8.47 -3.48
CA LEU A 72 -11.55 7.55 -2.36
C LEU A 72 -11.69 8.27 -1.02
N HIS A 73 -11.02 9.40 -0.85
CA HIS A 73 -11.15 10.26 0.33
C HIS A 73 -12.61 10.70 0.55
N ARG A 74 -13.26 11.26 -0.49
CA ARG A 74 -14.66 11.71 -0.40
C ARG A 74 -15.62 10.55 -0.13
N LYS A 75 -15.44 9.41 -0.80
CA LYS A 75 -16.28 8.23 -0.61
C LYS A 75 -16.12 7.65 0.79
N ALA A 76 -14.89 7.58 1.30
CA ALA A 76 -14.61 7.13 2.66
C ALA A 76 -15.29 8.01 3.71
N LEU A 77 -15.26 9.35 3.56
CA LEU A 77 -15.99 10.26 4.45
C LEU A 77 -17.50 10.09 4.37
N CYS A 78 -18.05 9.85 3.18
CA CYS A 78 -19.47 9.57 3.00
C CYS A 78 -19.89 8.27 3.69
N VAL A 79 -19.11 7.21 3.52
CA VAL A 79 -19.32 5.91 4.17
C VAL A 79 -19.16 6.02 5.68
N ALA A 80 -18.18 6.76 6.17
CA ALA A 80 -18.01 7.04 7.60
C ALA A 80 -19.22 7.75 8.21
N ARG A 81 -19.75 8.77 7.51
CA ARG A 81 -20.96 9.48 7.94
C ARG A 81 -22.17 8.55 7.98
N GLY A 82 -22.35 7.70 6.97
CA GLY A 82 -23.42 6.70 6.93
C GLY A 82 -23.32 5.67 8.05
N ALA A 83 -22.09 5.34 8.49
CA ALA A 83 -21.82 4.44 9.60
C ALA A 83 -21.88 5.12 10.99
N GLY A 84 -22.22 6.42 11.06
CA GLY A 84 -22.29 7.17 12.33
C GLY A 84 -20.92 7.58 12.89
N THR A 85 -19.83 7.46 12.12
CA THR A 85 -18.50 7.87 12.56
C THR A 85 -18.33 9.38 12.43
N PRO A 86 -18.09 10.12 13.54
CA PRO A 86 -17.92 11.56 13.48
C PRO A 86 -16.60 11.94 12.78
N ALA A 87 -16.60 13.07 12.06
CA ALA A 87 -15.44 13.54 11.30
C ALA A 87 -14.19 13.80 12.17
N ARG A 88 -14.38 14.08 13.47
CA ARG A 88 -13.29 14.21 14.45
C ARG A 88 -12.52 12.90 14.66
N LEU A 89 -13.19 11.76 14.48
CA LEU A 89 -12.59 10.43 14.65
C LEU A 89 -12.07 9.83 13.34
N PHE A 90 -12.59 10.26 12.19
CA PHE A 90 -12.15 9.78 10.88
C PHE A 90 -12.13 10.90 9.85
N GLY A 91 -10.92 11.32 9.47
CA GLY A 91 -10.68 12.36 8.47
C GLY A 91 -10.32 11.84 7.08
N ALA A 92 -10.27 10.51 6.86
CA ALA A 92 -9.79 9.90 5.63
C ALA A 92 -8.44 10.50 5.14
N THR A 93 -7.49 10.73 6.05
CA THR A 93 -6.24 11.44 5.76
C THR A 93 -5.45 10.77 4.62
N TRP A 94 -4.55 11.50 3.97
CA TRP A 94 -3.73 10.94 2.89
C TRP A 94 -2.94 9.68 3.33
N GLY A 95 -2.41 9.68 4.56
CA GLY A 95 -1.75 8.51 5.13
C GLY A 95 -2.69 7.31 5.26
N TRP A 96 -3.93 7.53 5.69
CA TRP A 96 -4.94 6.47 5.73
C TRP A 96 -5.27 5.94 4.33
N VAL A 97 -5.49 6.82 3.35
CA VAL A 97 -5.78 6.42 1.96
C VAL A 97 -4.67 5.51 1.41
N LYS A 98 -3.40 5.87 1.65
CA LYS A 98 -2.25 5.05 1.23
C LYS A 98 -2.24 3.67 1.91
N ILE A 99 -2.45 3.63 3.22
CA ILE A 99 -2.50 2.38 3.98
C ILE A 99 -3.67 1.51 3.53
N PHE A 100 -4.85 2.08 3.36
CA PHE A 100 -6.05 1.39 2.88
C PHE A 100 -5.80 0.73 1.51
N LEU A 101 -5.26 1.48 0.55
CA LEU A 101 -4.94 0.92 -0.77
C LEU A 101 -3.94 -0.23 -0.68
N ARG A 102 -2.92 -0.12 0.17
CA ARG A 102 -1.90 -1.16 0.35
C ARG A 102 -2.46 -2.41 1.03
N CYS A 103 -3.19 -2.24 2.13
CA CYS A 103 -3.78 -3.34 2.91
C CYS A 103 -4.79 -4.15 2.10
N HIS A 104 -5.57 -3.48 1.24
CA HIS A 104 -6.58 -4.13 0.40
C HIS A 104 -6.10 -4.52 -1.00
N LEU A 105 -4.79 -4.42 -1.27
CA LEU A 105 -4.19 -4.71 -2.58
C LEU A 105 -4.82 -3.91 -3.74
N LEU A 106 -5.31 -2.71 -3.42
CA LEU A 106 -5.93 -1.77 -4.34
C LEU A 106 -4.94 -0.73 -4.87
N GLU A 107 -3.64 -0.82 -4.61
CA GLU A 107 -2.68 0.05 -5.29
C GLU A 107 -2.69 -0.24 -6.81
N ILE A 108 -2.65 0.82 -7.62
CA ILE A 108 -2.50 0.67 -9.07
C ILE A 108 -1.13 0.08 -9.33
N ARG A 109 -1.09 -1.17 -9.79
CA ARG A 109 0.13 -1.81 -10.25
C ARG A 109 0.21 -1.63 -11.76
N THR A 110 0.99 -0.65 -12.19
CA THR A 110 1.39 -0.58 -13.61
C THR A 110 2.30 -1.77 -13.88
N ARG A 111 1.98 -2.59 -14.88
CA ARG A 111 2.88 -3.63 -15.36
C ARG A 111 4.12 -2.94 -15.95
N THR A 112 5.21 -2.88 -15.18
CA THR A 112 6.44 -2.17 -15.55
C THR A 112 7.22 -2.84 -16.68
N ARG A 113 6.77 -4.03 -17.14
CA ARG A 113 7.33 -4.73 -18.30
C ARG A 113 6.31 -4.80 -19.42
N GLN A 114 6.42 -3.88 -20.37
CA GLN A 114 6.03 -4.17 -21.74
C GLN A 114 7.05 -5.18 -22.26
N VAL A 115 6.63 -6.44 -22.41
CA VAL A 115 7.44 -7.38 -23.19
C VAL A 115 7.36 -6.87 -24.62
N GLN A 116 8.50 -6.60 -25.24
CA GLN A 116 8.54 -6.30 -26.66
C GLN A 116 8.00 -7.53 -27.38
N VAL A 117 6.78 -7.43 -27.90
CA VAL A 117 6.26 -8.42 -28.81
C VAL A 117 7.04 -8.23 -30.09
N THR A 118 7.96 -9.15 -30.40
CA THR A 118 8.61 -9.19 -31.71
C THR A 118 7.50 -9.31 -32.75
N SER A 119 7.22 -8.24 -33.48
CA SER A 119 6.28 -8.30 -34.60
C SER A 119 6.86 -9.25 -35.65
N GLU A 120 6.01 -10.01 -36.34
CA GLU A 120 6.41 -10.88 -37.46
C GLU A 120 7.22 -10.11 -38.53
N ASN A 121 7.05 -8.78 -38.61
CA ASN A 121 7.73 -7.89 -39.56
C ASN A 121 8.96 -7.16 -39.00
N ALA A 122 9.51 -7.58 -37.86
CA ALA A 122 10.64 -6.91 -37.23
C ALA A 122 11.85 -6.81 -38.17
N ASP A 123 12.14 -7.88 -38.92
CA ASP A 123 13.24 -7.92 -39.88
C ASP A 123 13.02 -6.99 -41.08
N THR A 124 11.76 -6.87 -41.53
CA THR A 124 11.39 -5.96 -42.62
C THR A 124 11.56 -4.51 -42.18
N ALA A 125 11.09 -4.15 -41.00
CA ALA A 125 11.25 -2.81 -40.44
C ALA A 125 12.74 -2.45 -40.25
N LEU A 126 13.56 -3.41 -39.83
CA LEU A 126 15.00 -3.23 -39.64
C LEU A 126 15.72 -2.99 -40.97
N LYS A 127 15.32 -3.69 -42.04
CA LYS A 127 15.82 -3.44 -43.40
C LYS A 127 15.47 -2.05 -43.91
N TYR A 128 14.21 -1.61 -43.74
CA TYR A 128 13.79 -0.25 -44.11
C TYR A 128 14.55 0.83 -43.37
N PHE A 129 14.77 0.65 -42.06
CA PHE A 129 15.53 1.59 -41.25
C PHE A 129 16.98 1.72 -41.76
N ASN A 130 17.66 0.59 -41.97
CA ASN A 130 19.04 0.59 -42.45
C ASN A 130 19.18 1.23 -43.85
N ALA A 131 18.21 1.00 -44.74
CA ALA A 131 18.17 1.62 -46.06
C ALA A 131 18.06 3.16 -45.96
N SER A 132 17.19 3.67 -45.08
CA SER A 132 17.04 5.12 -44.86
C SER A 132 18.30 5.79 -44.30
N GLN A 133 19.10 5.08 -43.50
CA GLN A 133 20.37 5.60 -42.96
C GLN A 133 21.47 5.64 -44.03
N ALA A 134 21.47 4.69 -44.97
CA ALA A 134 22.41 4.64 -46.07
C ALA A 134 22.16 5.71 -47.15
N GLU A 135 20.93 6.21 -47.28
CA GLU A 135 20.61 7.39 -48.11
C GLU A 135 21.05 8.68 -47.43
N ASN A 136 20.69 8.88 -46.16
CA ASN A 136 21.03 10.10 -45.42
C ASN A 136 22.54 10.28 -45.21
N GLY A 137 23.29 9.18 -45.06
CA GLY A 137 24.76 9.20 -44.98
C GLY A 137 25.49 9.47 -46.30
N ARG A 138 24.81 9.38 -47.46
CA ARG A 138 25.37 9.71 -48.78
C ARG A 138 25.25 11.18 -49.13
N THR A 139 24.27 11.88 -48.58
CA THR A 139 24.04 13.33 -48.80
C THR A 139 24.84 14.24 -47.87
N GLY A 140 25.62 13.68 -46.94
CA GLY A 140 26.41 14.42 -45.94
C GLY A 140 27.92 14.42 -46.19
N ARG A 141 28.38 14.48 -47.45
CA ARG A 141 29.80 14.60 -47.79
C ARG A 141 30.03 15.58 -48.93
#